data_AF-A0A2V7IHR1-F1
#
_entry.id   AF-A0A2V7IHR1-F1
#
_cell.length_a   1.000
_cell.length_b   1.000
_cell.length_c   1.000
_cell.angle_alpha   90.00
_cell.angle_beta   90.00
_cell.angle_gamma   90.00
#
_symmetry.space_group_name_H-M   'P 1'
#
loop_
_entity.id
_entity.type
_entity.pdbx_description
1 polymer ?
#
loop_
_entity_poly.entity_id
_entity_poly.type
_entity_poly.pdbx_seq_one_letter_code
_entity_poly.pdbx_strand_id
1 'polypeptide(L)'
;MLVDAAKGEMFIDLAPVDLPAHTSHHELTQPPVAILELPASGSVYAFRVEMVDSTARELPSILIHHFNLIDPDHRELFLPISRRMIAAGHETGAMRIPWLLFGFPVTRGERVLASAMLDNPTDSSYHQARVRLVLSYTPAGRPWPLFRAEPFQMDVAFPVGDKSFDLSPGRSSRAYEGNPAVPGVIVGIGGHVHRYARRLEFADATTGQIIYQATPRTDSTGEIVGVPIARLYRWSRLGVQIVPTHRYRVTVYYDNPTGQLIPDGGMGVVGGLFIPDRGSAWPATDPADSLYQRDLRHAMRIGGSHDMMMMSGHEMHMPGHEAGGGGGGGHHPR
;
A
#
# COMPACT_ATOMS: atom_id res chain seq x y z
N MET A 1 -1.78 18.79 -12.55
CA MET A 1 -1.53 17.64 -13.45
C MET A 1 -1.29 18.14 -14.86
N LEU A 2 -0.47 17.45 -15.64
CA LEU A 2 -0.14 17.81 -17.02
C LEU A 2 -0.16 16.56 -17.93
N VAL A 3 -0.35 16.77 -19.23
CA VAL A 3 -0.24 15.71 -20.26
C VAL A 3 0.85 16.11 -21.23
N ASP A 4 1.83 15.24 -21.44
CA ASP A 4 2.73 15.31 -22.58
C ASP A 4 2.25 14.29 -23.62
N ALA A 5 1.41 14.77 -24.55
CA ALA A 5 0.82 13.94 -25.59
C ALA A 5 1.87 13.41 -26.58
N ALA A 6 3.00 14.10 -26.75
CA ALA A 6 4.08 13.66 -27.62
C ALA A 6 4.81 12.44 -27.04
N LYS A 7 4.94 12.38 -25.71
CA LYS A 7 5.56 11.25 -25.01
C LYS A 7 4.56 10.18 -24.56
N GLY A 8 3.26 10.46 -24.59
CA GLY A 8 2.25 9.56 -24.04
C GLY A 8 2.36 9.47 -22.51
N GLU A 9 2.63 10.60 -21.85
CA GLU A 9 2.82 10.67 -20.40
C GLU A 9 1.80 11.60 -19.74
N MET A 10 1.37 11.25 -18.53
CA MET A 10 0.62 12.11 -17.61
C MET A 10 1.46 12.35 -16.35
N PHE A 11 1.40 13.57 -15.81
CA PHE A 11 2.17 13.99 -14.65
C PHE A 11 1.27 14.42 -13.51
N ILE A 12 1.57 13.94 -12.31
CA ILE A 12 0.97 14.36 -11.06
C ILE A 12 2.08 14.91 -10.17
N ASP A 13 2.08 16.22 -9.95
CA ASP A 13 3.01 16.91 -9.06
C ASP A 13 2.29 17.21 -7.74
N LEU A 14 2.91 16.84 -6.63
CA LEU A 14 2.51 17.31 -5.31
C LEU A 14 3.10 18.69 -5.02
N ALA A 15 2.54 19.37 -4.02
CA ALA A 15 3.04 20.69 -3.62
C ALA A 15 4.52 20.63 -3.23
N PRO A 16 5.31 21.67 -3.54
CA PRO A 16 6.73 21.71 -3.19
C PRO A 16 6.93 21.74 -1.68
N VAL A 17 8.04 21.14 -1.24
CA VAL A 17 8.51 21.16 0.14
C VAL A 17 10.00 21.47 0.19
N ASP A 18 10.45 22.05 1.29
CA ASP A 18 11.87 22.16 1.61
C ASP A 18 12.28 20.93 2.43
N LEU A 19 13.40 20.31 2.06
CA LEU A 19 13.95 19.10 2.66
C LEU A 19 15.33 19.42 3.24
N PRO A 20 15.43 19.81 4.51
CA PRO A 20 16.72 19.95 5.18
C PRO A 20 17.48 18.62 5.21
N ALA A 21 18.81 18.68 5.22
CA ALA A 21 19.67 17.50 5.36
C ALA A 21 19.37 16.71 6.65
N HIS A 22 19.64 15.41 6.65
CA HIS A 22 19.51 14.49 7.79
C HIS A 22 18.18 14.56 8.56
N THR A 23 17.07 14.74 7.86
CA THR A 23 15.76 14.88 8.49
C THR A 23 14.88 13.67 8.19
N SER A 24 14.27 13.10 9.23
CA SER A 24 13.32 12.00 9.09
C SER A 24 11.90 12.50 8.78
N HIS A 25 11.04 11.62 8.29
CA HIS A 25 9.65 11.93 7.94
C HIS A 25 8.81 12.37 9.14
N HIS A 26 9.24 12.03 10.37
CA HIS A 26 8.62 12.50 11.61
C HIS A 26 8.93 13.97 11.93
N GLU A 27 10.05 14.48 11.43
CA GLU A 27 10.52 15.86 11.65
C GLU A 27 10.17 16.77 10.46
N LEU A 28 9.88 16.17 9.29
CA LEU A 28 9.50 16.88 8.07
C LEU A 28 8.00 17.16 8.00
N THR A 29 7.66 18.39 7.62
CA THR A 29 6.31 18.69 7.13
C THR A 29 6.12 18.01 5.79
N GLN A 30 5.30 16.97 5.76
CA GLN A 30 5.03 16.20 4.55
C GLN A 30 4.21 17.03 3.54
N PRO A 31 4.38 16.78 2.22
CA PRO A 31 3.50 17.38 1.22
C PRO A 31 2.03 17.14 1.59
N PRO A 32 1.15 18.15 1.47
CA PRO A 32 -0.27 17.97 1.71
C PRO A 32 -0.83 16.89 0.78
N VAL A 33 -1.77 16.10 1.30
CA VAL A 33 -2.52 15.15 0.48
C VAL A 33 -3.31 15.93 -0.57
N ALA A 34 -3.23 15.49 -1.83
CA ALA A 34 -3.89 16.16 -2.94
C ALA A 34 -5.03 15.29 -3.48
N ILE A 35 -6.22 15.87 -3.59
CA ILE A 35 -7.33 15.32 -4.38
C ILE A 35 -7.30 15.99 -5.74
N LEU A 36 -7.19 15.19 -6.79
CA LEU A 36 -6.95 15.67 -8.14
C LEU A 36 -7.83 14.91 -9.13
N GLU A 37 -8.00 15.45 -10.33
CA GLU A 37 -8.71 14.79 -11.42
C GLU A 37 -7.75 14.39 -12.53
N LEU A 38 -7.87 13.16 -13.03
CA LEU A 38 -7.02 12.67 -14.12
C LEU A 38 -7.24 13.51 -15.40
N PRO A 39 -6.17 13.89 -16.13
CA PRO A 39 -6.27 14.88 -17.21
C PRO A 39 -6.62 14.25 -18.56
N ALA A 40 -6.54 12.94 -18.69
CA ALA A 40 -6.77 12.22 -19.95
C ALA A 40 -7.37 10.83 -19.72
N SER A 41 -8.06 10.34 -20.76
CA SER A 41 -8.58 8.97 -20.80
C SER A 41 -7.64 8.06 -21.58
N GLY A 42 -7.50 6.82 -21.15
CA GLY A 42 -6.67 5.83 -21.81
C GLY A 42 -6.37 4.61 -20.95
N SER A 43 -5.22 3.97 -21.20
CA SER A 43 -4.77 2.82 -20.44
C SER A 43 -3.33 3.00 -19.98
N VAL A 44 -3.14 3.10 -18.67
CA VAL A 44 -1.82 3.23 -18.03
C VAL A 44 -1.12 1.88 -18.06
N TYR A 45 0.14 1.88 -18.48
CA TYR A 45 0.96 0.65 -18.56
C TYR A 45 2.35 0.80 -17.93
N ALA A 46 2.72 2.00 -17.49
CA ALA A 46 3.94 2.20 -16.72
C ALA A 46 3.77 3.35 -15.76
N PHE A 47 4.53 3.31 -14.67
CA PHE A 47 4.69 4.43 -13.77
C PHE A 47 6.12 4.54 -13.25
N ARG A 48 6.50 5.74 -12.84
CA ARG A 48 7.66 6.00 -11.97
C ARG A 48 7.33 7.17 -11.05
N VAL A 49 7.91 7.17 -9.86
CA VAL A 49 7.86 8.30 -8.94
C VAL A 49 9.27 8.89 -8.88
N GLU A 50 9.37 10.19 -9.12
CA GLU A 50 10.62 10.93 -9.17
C GLU A 50 10.55 12.14 -8.23
N MET A 51 11.71 12.51 -7.67
CA MET A 51 11.87 13.78 -6.98
C MET A 51 12.50 14.77 -7.92
N VAL A 52 11.96 15.99 -7.98
CA VAL A 52 12.48 17.04 -8.86
C VAL A 52 12.62 18.37 -8.12
N ASP A 53 13.59 19.18 -8.52
CA ASP A 53 13.75 20.55 -8.03
C ASP A 53 12.81 21.54 -8.75
N SER A 54 12.90 22.82 -8.37
CA SER A 54 12.13 23.92 -8.99
C SER A 54 12.39 24.12 -10.49
N THR A 55 13.49 23.60 -11.01
CA THR A 55 13.89 23.62 -12.42
C THR A 55 13.60 22.31 -13.15
N ALA A 56 12.89 21.39 -12.50
CA ALA A 56 12.57 20.04 -12.97
C ALA A 56 13.80 19.13 -13.17
N ARG A 57 14.91 19.40 -12.46
CA ARG A 57 16.04 18.45 -12.41
C ARG A 57 15.76 17.37 -11.38
N GLU A 58 16.12 16.14 -11.74
CA GLU A 58 15.94 14.97 -10.88
C GLU A 58 16.84 15.08 -9.62
N LEU A 59 16.24 14.77 -8.47
CA LEU A 59 16.87 14.68 -7.17
C LEU A 59 16.99 13.19 -6.77
N PRO A 60 17.84 12.85 -5.78
CA PRO A 60 18.01 11.46 -5.36
C PRO A 60 16.68 10.78 -4.99
N SER A 61 16.45 9.57 -5.51
CA SER A 61 15.23 8.81 -5.24
C SER A 61 15.10 8.36 -3.78
N ILE A 62 16.22 8.26 -3.05
CA ILE A 62 16.28 7.96 -1.60
C ILE A 62 15.43 8.93 -0.75
N LEU A 63 15.10 10.11 -1.30
CA LEU A 63 14.23 11.08 -0.64
C LEU A 63 12.76 10.63 -0.58
N ILE A 64 12.36 9.66 -1.40
CA ILE A 64 10.99 9.12 -1.44
C ILE A 64 10.91 7.96 -0.45
N HIS A 65 10.27 8.20 0.70
CA HIS A 65 9.97 7.13 1.64
C HIS A 65 8.79 6.30 1.10
N HIS A 66 7.64 6.94 0.85
CA HIS A 66 6.47 6.31 0.25
C HIS A 66 5.67 7.28 -0.62
N PHE A 67 5.01 6.75 -1.65
CA PHE A 67 4.05 7.44 -2.48
C PHE A 67 2.84 6.54 -2.69
N ASN A 68 1.63 7.11 -2.58
CA ASN A 68 0.39 6.40 -2.88
C ASN A 68 -0.47 7.20 -3.86
N LEU A 69 -1.03 6.51 -4.85
CA LEU A 69 -2.16 6.96 -5.65
C LEU A 69 -3.36 6.06 -5.37
N ILE A 70 -4.47 6.69 -4.98
CA ILE A 70 -5.68 6.02 -4.51
C ILE A 70 -6.86 6.50 -5.34
N ASP A 71 -7.72 5.57 -5.73
CA ASP A 71 -9.02 5.86 -6.30
C ASP A 71 -10.07 5.74 -5.18
N PRO A 72 -10.60 6.87 -4.68
CA PRO A 72 -11.57 6.87 -3.58
C PRO A 72 -12.97 6.40 -4.02
N ASP A 73 -13.26 6.36 -5.32
CA ASP A 73 -14.59 6.13 -5.88
C ASP A 73 -14.83 4.65 -6.21
N HIS A 74 -13.77 3.87 -6.36
CA HIS A 74 -13.82 2.43 -6.57
C HIS A 74 -13.27 1.65 -5.37
N ARG A 75 -13.92 0.52 -5.10
CA ARG A 75 -13.57 -0.38 -4.00
C ARG A 75 -12.26 -1.13 -4.30
N GLU A 76 -11.44 -1.41 -3.29
CA GLU A 76 -10.34 -2.38 -3.40
C GLU A 76 -10.89 -3.80 -3.67
N LEU A 77 -10.08 -4.71 -4.24
CA LEU A 77 -10.56 -6.05 -4.62
C LEU A 77 -10.98 -6.87 -3.39
N PHE A 78 -10.17 -6.88 -2.33
CA PHE A 78 -10.36 -7.78 -1.18
C PHE A 78 -11.04 -7.13 0.04
N LEU A 79 -11.27 -5.81 0.01
CA LEU A 79 -11.80 -5.05 1.14
C LEU A 79 -12.70 -3.88 0.72
N PRO A 80 -13.71 -3.51 1.52
CA PRO A 80 -14.56 -2.33 1.26
C PRO A 80 -13.84 -1.03 1.64
N ILE A 81 -12.69 -0.77 1.03
CA ILE A 81 -11.88 0.45 1.19
C ILE A 81 -11.57 1.06 -0.18
N SER A 82 -10.96 2.24 -0.21
CA SER A 82 -10.55 2.90 -1.46
C SER A 82 -9.51 2.07 -2.21
N ARG A 83 -9.69 1.87 -3.51
CA ARG A 83 -8.77 1.10 -4.35
C ARG A 83 -7.38 1.72 -4.38
N ARG A 84 -6.34 0.93 -4.11
CA ARG A 84 -4.95 1.39 -4.25
C ARG A 84 -4.50 1.17 -5.69
N MET A 85 -4.20 2.27 -6.38
CA MET A 85 -3.75 2.22 -7.77
C MET A 85 -2.24 2.00 -7.85
N ILE A 86 -1.49 2.77 -7.07
CA ILE A 86 -0.02 2.76 -7.05
C ILE A 86 0.44 2.92 -5.60
N ALA A 87 1.40 2.11 -5.20
CA ALA A 87 2.20 2.29 -3.99
C ALA A 87 3.68 2.11 -4.40
N ALA A 88 4.53 3.06 -4.03
CA ALA A 88 5.95 3.03 -4.39
C ALA A 88 6.80 3.70 -3.32
N GLY A 89 7.96 3.13 -3.01
CA GLY A 89 9.07 3.80 -2.32
C GLY A 89 10.29 3.92 -3.24
N HIS A 90 11.41 4.43 -2.70
CA HIS A 90 12.67 4.54 -3.44
C HIS A 90 13.17 3.18 -4.00
N GLU A 91 12.79 2.08 -3.38
CA GLU A 91 13.15 0.70 -3.76
C GLU A 91 12.30 0.13 -4.91
N THR A 92 11.18 0.77 -5.25
CA THR A 92 10.25 0.25 -6.27
C THR A 92 10.77 0.46 -7.70
N GLY A 93 11.46 1.59 -7.94
CA GLY A 93 11.94 1.97 -9.27
C GLY A 93 10.81 2.19 -10.30
N ALA A 94 11.17 2.17 -11.59
CA ALA A 94 10.21 2.31 -12.68
C ALA A 94 9.50 0.97 -12.97
N MET A 95 8.17 0.99 -12.97
CA MET A 95 7.33 -0.18 -13.18
C MET A 95 6.67 -0.13 -14.55
N ARG A 96 6.71 -1.24 -15.29
CA ARG A 96 6.12 -1.34 -16.63
C ARG A 96 5.52 -2.71 -16.90
N ILE A 97 4.35 -2.72 -17.53
CA ILE A 97 3.68 -3.92 -18.01
C ILE A 97 3.66 -3.96 -19.55
N PRO A 98 3.49 -5.14 -20.18
CA PRO A 98 3.37 -5.25 -21.63
C PRO A 98 2.14 -4.49 -22.15
N TRP A 99 2.35 -3.26 -22.59
CA TRP A 99 1.30 -2.28 -22.93
C TRP A 99 0.33 -2.74 -24.05
N LEU A 100 0.76 -3.62 -24.95
CA LEU A 100 -0.11 -4.22 -25.95
C LEU A 100 -1.12 -5.20 -25.33
N LEU A 101 -0.74 -5.87 -24.25
CA LEU A 101 -1.57 -6.89 -23.60
C LEU A 101 -2.39 -6.31 -22.47
N PHE A 102 -1.78 -5.48 -21.62
CA PHE A 102 -2.35 -5.06 -20.35
C PHE A 102 -2.24 -3.56 -20.19
N GLY A 103 -3.29 -2.97 -19.65
CA GLY A 103 -3.29 -1.59 -19.20
C GLY A 103 -4.45 -1.34 -18.23
N PHE A 104 -4.19 -0.45 -17.28
CA PHE A 104 -5.16 -0.01 -16.31
C PHE A 104 -6.00 1.12 -16.92
N PRO A 105 -7.32 0.93 -17.10
CA PRO A 105 -8.16 1.95 -17.71
C PRO A 105 -8.28 3.16 -16.78
N VAL A 106 -8.16 4.34 -17.37
CA VAL A 106 -8.41 5.62 -16.69
C VAL A 106 -9.27 6.51 -17.56
N THR A 107 -10.06 7.35 -16.90
CA THR A 107 -10.95 8.32 -17.54
C THR A 107 -10.58 9.73 -17.10
N ARG A 108 -10.58 10.68 -18.04
CA ARG A 108 -10.48 12.10 -17.72
C ARG A 108 -11.58 12.48 -16.71
N GLY A 109 -11.21 13.20 -15.67
CA GLY A 109 -12.13 13.64 -14.62
C GLY A 109 -12.28 12.64 -13.46
N GLU A 110 -11.73 11.43 -13.56
CA GLU A 110 -11.69 10.51 -12.42
C GLU A 110 -10.88 11.13 -11.27
N ARG A 111 -11.46 11.07 -10.07
CA ARG A 111 -10.82 11.58 -8.87
C ARG A 111 -9.78 10.61 -8.39
N VAL A 112 -8.63 11.14 -8.00
CA VAL A 112 -7.56 10.40 -7.37
C VAL A 112 -7.03 11.17 -6.18
N LEU A 113 -6.65 10.43 -5.14
CA LEU A 113 -5.94 10.93 -3.97
C LEU A 113 -4.47 10.56 -4.13
N ALA A 114 -3.61 11.58 -4.14
CA ALA A 114 -2.16 11.42 -4.18
C ALA A 114 -1.55 11.88 -2.86
N SER A 115 -0.65 11.06 -2.31
CA SER A 115 0.08 11.38 -1.08
C SER A 115 1.51 10.87 -1.17
N ALA A 116 2.44 11.57 -0.51
CA ALA A 116 3.82 11.16 -0.40
C ALA A 116 4.35 11.39 1.01
N MET A 117 5.22 10.50 1.45
CA MET A 117 6.04 10.61 2.64
C MET A 117 7.50 10.68 2.22
N LEU A 118 8.23 11.64 2.76
CA LEU A 118 9.59 11.97 2.37
C LEU A 118 10.50 11.93 3.59
N ASP A 119 11.71 11.49 3.33
CA ASP A 119 12.87 11.57 4.23
C ASP A 119 13.98 12.33 3.51
N ASN A 120 14.95 12.87 4.24
CA ASN A 120 16.21 13.29 3.66
C ASN A 120 17.39 12.74 4.47
N PRO A 121 17.87 11.51 4.16
CA PRO A 121 19.02 10.94 4.84
C PRO A 121 20.36 11.51 4.35
N THR A 122 20.34 12.38 3.33
CA THR A 122 21.56 12.89 2.68
C THR A 122 22.16 14.07 3.44
N ASP A 123 23.42 14.39 3.13
CA ASP A 123 24.12 15.57 3.66
C ASP A 123 23.64 16.89 3.03
N SER A 124 22.75 16.84 2.03
CA SER A 124 22.33 18.01 1.23
C SER A 124 20.90 18.43 1.54
N SER A 125 20.68 19.73 1.69
CA SER A 125 19.34 20.31 1.76
C SER A 125 18.80 20.62 0.37
N TYR A 126 17.52 20.35 0.13
CA TYR A 126 16.84 20.64 -1.13
C TYR A 126 15.70 21.63 -0.92
N HIS A 127 15.64 22.67 -1.74
CA HIS A 127 14.60 23.69 -1.66
C HIS A 127 13.58 23.53 -2.78
N GLN A 128 12.31 23.73 -2.44
CA GLN A 128 11.18 23.64 -3.38
C GLN A 128 11.16 22.31 -4.16
N ALA A 129 11.56 21.23 -3.49
CA ALA A 129 11.55 19.88 -4.03
C ALA A 129 10.12 19.39 -4.19
N ARG A 130 9.83 18.65 -5.27
CA ARG A 130 8.51 18.13 -5.59
C ARG A 130 8.57 16.64 -5.86
N VAL A 131 7.57 15.94 -5.36
CA VAL A 131 7.29 14.56 -5.79
C VAL A 131 6.47 14.62 -7.07
N ARG A 132 6.91 13.89 -8.08
CA ARG A 132 6.23 13.75 -9.36
C ARG A 132 5.98 12.28 -9.65
N LEU A 133 4.71 11.94 -9.88
CA LEU A 133 4.34 10.67 -10.48
C LEU A 133 4.22 10.87 -11.99
N VAL A 134 4.92 10.04 -12.75
CA VAL A 134 4.81 9.97 -14.20
C VAL A 134 4.11 8.68 -14.60
N LEU A 135 3.05 8.78 -15.38
CA LEU A 135 2.26 7.67 -15.88
C LEU A 135 2.41 7.58 -17.40
N SER A 136 2.97 6.49 -17.92
CA SER A 136 2.92 6.22 -19.36
C SER A 136 1.60 5.54 -19.69
N TYR A 137 0.93 6.03 -20.73
CA TYR A 137 -0.40 5.56 -21.09
C TYR A 137 -0.60 5.47 -22.61
N THR A 138 -1.48 4.56 -23.00
CA THR A 138 -2.03 4.50 -24.37
C THR A 138 -3.31 5.35 -24.39
N PRO A 139 -3.41 6.39 -25.25
CA PRO A 139 -4.63 7.19 -25.35
C PRO A 139 -5.87 6.36 -25.71
N ALA A 140 -7.04 6.82 -25.26
CA ALA A 140 -8.31 6.20 -25.62
C ALA A 140 -8.53 6.11 -27.14
N GLY A 141 -9.36 5.14 -27.58
CA GLY A 141 -9.67 4.90 -29.00
C GLY A 141 -8.62 4.08 -29.76
N ARG A 142 -7.55 3.64 -29.09
CA ARG A 142 -6.58 2.68 -29.64
C ARG A 142 -7.11 1.24 -29.48
N PRO A 143 -6.69 0.30 -30.36
CA PRO A 143 -7.13 -1.09 -30.28
C PRO A 143 -6.44 -1.91 -29.16
N TRP A 144 -5.51 -1.30 -28.43
CA TRP A 144 -4.79 -1.87 -27.29
C TRP A 144 -5.07 -1.04 -26.03
N PRO A 145 -4.87 -1.63 -24.83
CA PRO A 145 -4.41 -3.00 -24.57
C PRO A 145 -5.48 -4.06 -24.92
N LEU A 146 -5.06 -5.30 -25.17
CA LEU A 146 -6.00 -6.42 -25.37
C LEU A 146 -6.87 -6.70 -24.14
N PHE A 147 -6.30 -6.51 -22.95
CA PHE A 147 -6.96 -6.74 -21.67
C PHE A 147 -6.90 -5.48 -20.80
N ARG A 148 -8.04 -5.16 -20.19
CA ARG A 148 -8.14 -4.16 -19.13
C ARG A 148 -7.80 -4.85 -17.82
N ALA A 149 -6.79 -4.33 -17.13
CA ALA A 149 -6.30 -4.90 -15.88
C ALA A 149 -6.38 -3.86 -14.77
N GLU A 150 -7.03 -4.22 -13.68
CA GLU A 150 -7.16 -3.41 -12.48
C GLU A 150 -6.02 -3.74 -11.51
N PRO A 151 -5.41 -2.73 -10.85
CA PRO A 151 -4.51 -2.98 -9.74
C PRO A 151 -5.31 -3.54 -8.56
N PHE A 152 -4.67 -4.39 -7.78
CA PHE A 152 -5.17 -4.83 -6.49
C PHE A 152 -4.03 -4.87 -5.48
N GLN A 153 -4.39 -4.82 -4.20
CA GLN A 153 -3.46 -5.13 -3.12
C GLN A 153 -4.10 -5.96 -2.01
N MET A 154 -3.25 -6.63 -1.24
CA MET A 154 -3.61 -7.31 -0.01
C MET A 154 -2.47 -7.18 0.99
N ASP A 155 -2.79 -6.69 2.20
CA ASP A 155 -1.82 -6.35 3.24
C ASP A 155 -2.08 -7.18 4.50
N VAL A 156 -1.03 -7.62 5.19
CA VAL A 156 -1.13 -8.35 6.46
C VAL A 156 -1.61 -7.48 7.64
N ALA A 157 -1.57 -6.16 7.50
CA ALA A 157 -2.03 -5.17 8.49
C ALA A 157 -3.43 -4.61 8.19
N PHE A 158 -4.08 -5.07 7.12
CA PHE A 158 -5.49 -4.78 6.84
C PHE A 158 -6.42 -5.11 8.02
N PRO A 159 -7.54 -4.38 8.19
CA PRO A 159 -8.26 -3.63 7.14
C PRO A 159 -8.03 -2.11 7.07
N VAL A 160 -7.56 -1.44 8.12
CA VAL A 160 -7.26 0.01 8.12
C VAL A 160 -6.13 0.30 9.11
N GLY A 161 -5.29 1.29 8.80
CA GLY A 161 -4.21 1.77 9.65
C GLY A 161 -2.88 1.78 8.93
N ASP A 162 -1.81 1.98 9.70
CA ASP A 162 -0.46 1.86 9.19
C ASP A 162 -0.22 0.45 8.67
N LYS A 163 0.49 0.35 7.54
CA LYS A 163 0.85 -0.93 6.91
C LYS A 163 1.97 -1.65 7.66
N SER A 164 2.68 -0.91 8.52
CA SER A 164 3.75 -1.41 9.37
C SER A 164 3.20 -2.03 10.66
N PHE A 165 4.04 -2.82 11.32
CA PHE A 165 3.77 -3.36 12.64
C PHE A 165 5.05 -3.65 13.41
N ASP A 166 4.95 -3.65 14.74
CA ASP A 166 6.07 -3.99 15.61
C ASP A 166 6.55 -5.42 15.37
N LEU A 167 7.85 -5.57 15.15
CA LEU A 167 8.48 -6.84 14.84
C LEU A 167 9.13 -7.44 16.08
N SER A 168 8.49 -8.46 16.65
CA SER A 168 9.02 -9.22 17.79
C SER A 168 10.36 -9.90 17.47
N PRO A 169 11.22 -10.13 18.48
CA PRO A 169 12.46 -10.88 18.28
C PRO A 169 12.20 -12.33 17.86
N GLY A 170 13.10 -12.88 17.05
CA GLY A 170 13.03 -14.24 16.53
C GLY A 170 12.04 -14.40 15.37
N ARG A 171 11.58 -15.66 15.18
CA ARG A 171 10.67 -16.01 14.09
C ARG A 171 9.24 -15.59 14.40
N SER A 172 8.61 -14.94 13.44
CA SER A 172 7.21 -14.54 13.53
C SER A 172 6.53 -14.61 12.16
N SER A 173 5.21 -14.62 12.15
CA SER A 173 4.42 -14.54 10.92
C SER A 173 3.16 -13.75 11.17
N ARG A 174 2.70 -13.02 10.16
CA ARG A 174 1.43 -12.30 10.17
C ARG A 174 0.69 -12.58 8.88
N ALA A 175 -0.64 -12.68 8.97
CA ALA A 175 -1.49 -12.98 7.83
C ALA A 175 -2.77 -12.17 7.87
N TYR A 176 -3.32 -11.94 6.68
CA TYR A 176 -4.66 -11.40 6.48
C TYR A 176 -5.37 -12.23 5.41
N GLU A 177 -6.70 -12.35 5.54
CA GLU A 177 -7.53 -13.09 4.60
C GLU A 177 -8.72 -12.26 4.11
N GLY A 178 -9.14 -12.50 2.87
CA GLY A 178 -10.26 -11.80 2.27
C GLY A 178 -10.79 -12.49 1.03
N ASN A 179 -12.00 -12.11 0.64
CA ASN A 179 -12.66 -12.57 -0.57
C ASN A 179 -12.63 -11.46 -1.62
N PRO A 180 -12.39 -11.78 -2.90
CA PRO A 180 -12.40 -10.81 -3.97
C PRO A 180 -13.85 -10.39 -4.25
N ALA A 181 -14.08 -9.11 -4.50
CA ALA A 181 -15.41 -8.58 -4.77
C ALA A 181 -16.01 -9.09 -6.08
N VAL A 182 -15.14 -9.39 -7.05
CA VAL A 182 -15.50 -9.83 -8.40
C VAL A 182 -14.60 -10.99 -8.84
N PRO A 183 -15.09 -11.89 -9.72
CA PRO A 183 -14.26 -12.94 -10.30
C PRO A 183 -13.34 -12.38 -11.39
N GLY A 184 -12.22 -13.06 -11.60
CA GLY A 184 -11.25 -12.66 -12.62
C GLY A 184 -9.93 -13.42 -12.55
N VAL A 185 -8.90 -12.86 -13.18
CA VAL A 185 -7.60 -13.52 -13.35
C VAL A 185 -6.46 -12.62 -12.87
N ILE A 186 -5.63 -13.11 -11.95
CA ILE A 186 -4.36 -12.46 -11.62
C ILE A 186 -3.32 -12.86 -12.67
N VAL A 187 -2.74 -11.86 -13.34
CA VAL A 187 -1.74 -12.06 -14.41
C VAL A 187 -0.33 -11.71 -13.98
N GLY A 188 -0.17 -10.84 -12.98
CA GLY A 188 1.10 -10.48 -12.40
C GLY A 188 0.93 -10.17 -10.93
N ILE A 189 1.91 -10.56 -10.11
CA ILE A 189 1.89 -10.34 -8.67
C ILE A 189 3.32 -10.11 -8.16
N GLY A 190 3.47 -9.17 -7.25
CA GLY A 190 4.68 -8.89 -6.52
C GLY A 190 4.34 -8.52 -5.09
N GLY A 191 5.28 -7.89 -4.40
CA GLY A 191 5.02 -7.40 -3.06
C GLY A 191 6.07 -6.43 -2.55
N HIS A 192 5.87 -6.02 -1.31
CA HIS A 192 6.80 -5.20 -0.56
C HIS A 192 6.84 -5.70 0.89
N VAL A 193 8.04 -5.66 1.47
CA VAL A 193 8.31 -6.09 2.85
C VAL A 193 9.45 -5.26 3.43
N HIS A 194 9.49 -5.17 4.75
CA HIS A 194 10.60 -4.55 5.49
C HIS A 194 11.76 -5.53 5.76
N ARG A 195 12.85 -5.01 6.30
CA ARG A 195 14.05 -5.76 6.69
C ARG A 195 13.72 -6.96 7.58
N TYR A 196 14.48 -8.05 7.44
CA TYR A 196 14.30 -9.34 8.12
C TYR A 196 13.13 -10.20 7.64
N ALA A 197 12.36 -9.75 6.65
CA ALA A 197 11.39 -10.61 5.97
C ALA A 197 12.12 -11.77 5.28
N ARG A 198 11.65 -12.98 5.53
CA ARG A 198 12.19 -14.22 4.95
C ARG A 198 11.35 -14.74 3.81
N ARG A 199 10.03 -14.51 3.86
CA ARG A 199 9.09 -14.99 2.84
C ARG A 199 7.83 -14.15 2.83
N LEU A 200 7.33 -13.89 1.64
CA LEU A 200 5.98 -13.38 1.38
C LEU A 200 5.21 -14.42 0.56
N GLU A 201 3.97 -14.68 0.92
CA GLU A 201 3.12 -15.70 0.31
C GLU A 201 1.72 -15.13 0.04
N PHE A 202 1.17 -15.46 -1.13
CA PHE A 202 -0.25 -15.30 -1.45
C PHE A 202 -0.82 -16.64 -1.87
N ALA A 203 -1.88 -17.07 -1.19
CA ALA A 203 -2.48 -18.39 -1.36
C ALA A 203 -4.01 -18.31 -1.43
N ASP A 204 -4.60 -19.27 -2.13
CA ASP A 204 -6.01 -19.61 -1.98
C ASP A 204 -6.16 -20.45 -0.71
N ALA A 205 -6.68 -19.83 0.35
CA ALA A 205 -6.87 -20.47 1.65
C ALA A 205 -8.05 -21.46 1.64
N THR A 206 -8.96 -21.36 0.66
CA THR A 206 -10.06 -22.32 0.49
C THR A 206 -9.55 -23.65 -0.04
N THR A 207 -8.62 -23.65 -1.00
CA THR A 207 -8.06 -24.87 -1.60
C THR A 207 -6.71 -25.30 -1.02
N GLY A 208 -6.03 -24.40 -0.32
CA GLY A 208 -4.65 -24.59 0.15
C GLY A 208 -3.60 -24.36 -0.95
N GLN A 209 -3.98 -23.90 -2.14
CA GLN A 209 -3.05 -23.66 -3.23
C GLN A 209 -2.24 -22.38 -3.01
N ILE A 210 -0.92 -22.50 -2.96
CA ILE A 210 -0.01 -21.34 -3.02
C ILE A 210 0.01 -20.81 -4.46
N ILE A 211 -0.38 -19.55 -4.63
CA ILE A 211 -0.45 -18.86 -5.93
C ILE A 211 0.88 -18.14 -6.20
N TYR A 212 1.46 -17.55 -5.16
CA TYR A 212 2.70 -16.80 -5.23
C TYR A 212 3.49 -16.97 -3.94
N GLN A 213 4.80 -17.14 -4.08
CA GLN A 213 5.75 -17.16 -2.99
C GLN A 213 7.01 -16.42 -3.43
N ALA A 214 7.52 -15.53 -2.59
CA ALA A 214 8.74 -14.79 -2.85
C ALA A 214 9.65 -14.75 -1.63
N THR A 215 10.94 -14.94 -1.89
CA THR A 215 12.01 -14.62 -0.95
C THR A 215 12.54 -13.23 -1.31
N PRO A 216 12.48 -12.24 -0.40
CA PRO A 216 13.00 -10.90 -0.65
C PRO A 216 14.49 -10.94 -0.98
N ARG A 217 14.95 -10.03 -1.84
CA ARG A 217 16.38 -9.86 -2.11
C ARG A 217 16.96 -8.81 -1.18
N THR A 218 18.15 -9.07 -0.66
CA THR A 218 18.88 -8.12 0.20
C THR A 218 20.23 -7.78 -0.39
N ASP A 219 20.76 -6.61 -0.04
CA ASP A 219 22.15 -6.26 -0.30
C ASP A 219 23.11 -6.83 0.78
N SER A 220 24.38 -6.41 0.74
CA SER A 220 25.42 -6.81 1.69
C SER A 220 25.22 -6.29 3.11
N THR A 221 24.39 -5.26 3.30
CA THR A 221 24.04 -4.71 4.61
C THR A 221 22.79 -5.38 5.20
N GLY A 222 22.10 -6.17 4.38
CA GLY A 222 20.87 -6.86 4.74
C GLY A 222 19.61 -6.01 4.53
N GLU A 223 19.73 -4.87 3.84
CA GLU A 223 18.58 -4.05 3.45
C GLU A 223 17.84 -4.66 2.26
N ILE A 224 16.53 -4.46 2.21
CA ILE A 224 15.67 -5.03 1.15
C ILE A 224 15.87 -4.20 -0.13
N VAL A 225 16.36 -4.86 -1.18
CA VAL A 225 16.52 -4.26 -2.52
C VAL A 225 15.43 -4.70 -3.51
N GLY A 226 14.40 -5.37 -2.99
CA GLY A 226 13.16 -5.65 -3.71
C GLY A 226 12.64 -7.07 -3.54
N VAL A 227 11.37 -7.25 -3.92
CA VAL A 227 10.68 -8.53 -3.88
C VAL A 227 10.49 -9.06 -5.31
N PRO A 228 10.79 -10.35 -5.60
CA PRO A 228 10.56 -10.95 -6.91
C PRO A 228 9.12 -10.79 -7.42
N ILE A 229 8.95 -10.31 -8.65
CA ILE A 229 7.64 -10.24 -9.31
C ILE A 229 7.41 -11.52 -10.12
N ALA A 230 6.25 -12.15 -9.95
CA ALA A 230 5.83 -13.30 -10.74
C ALA A 230 4.90 -12.88 -11.88
N ARG A 231 5.22 -13.35 -13.09
CA ARG A 231 4.30 -13.31 -14.25
C ARG A 231 3.54 -14.62 -14.28
N LEU A 232 2.22 -14.56 -14.07
CA LEU A 232 1.36 -15.73 -14.00
C LEU A 232 0.78 -16.11 -15.36
N TYR A 233 0.84 -15.20 -16.34
CA TYR A 233 0.47 -15.49 -17.73
C TYR A 233 1.56 -16.28 -18.47
N ARG A 234 1.14 -17.20 -19.32
CA ARG A 234 1.96 -18.01 -20.23
C ARG A 234 1.23 -18.14 -21.57
N TRP A 235 1.91 -18.64 -22.59
CA TRP A 235 1.31 -18.82 -23.93
C TRP A 235 0.01 -19.66 -23.89
N SER A 236 -0.12 -20.60 -22.94
CA SER A 236 -1.27 -21.49 -22.79
C SER A 236 -2.31 -21.06 -21.74
N ARG A 237 -2.04 -20.01 -20.95
CA ARG A 237 -2.92 -19.60 -19.84
C ARG A 237 -2.74 -18.12 -19.50
N LEU A 238 -3.83 -17.38 -19.38
CA LEU A 238 -3.80 -15.94 -19.10
C LEU A 238 -3.32 -15.61 -17.67
N GLY A 239 -3.51 -16.49 -16.70
CA GLY A 239 -3.10 -16.26 -15.31
C GLY A 239 -3.84 -17.18 -14.35
N VAL A 240 -3.84 -16.85 -13.06
CA VAL A 240 -4.53 -17.65 -12.03
C VAL A 240 -5.94 -17.12 -11.82
N GLN A 241 -6.94 -18.00 -11.92
CA GLN A 241 -8.34 -17.65 -11.71
C GLN A 241 -8.60 -17.38 -10.22
N ILE A 242 -9.39 -16.36 -9.96
CA ILE A 242 -9.78 -15.88 -8.65
C ILE A 242 -11.31 -15.77 -8.61
N VAL A 243 -11.95 -16.30 -7.57
CA VAL A 243 -13.41 -16.35 -7.46
C VAL A 243 -13.92 -15.83 -6.11
N PRO A 244 -15.05 -15.11 -6.06
CA PRO A 244 -15.58 -14.52 -4.82
C PRO A 244 -15.87 -15.52 -3.70
N THR A 245 -16.21 -16.76 -4.05
CA THR A 245 -16.50 -17.82 -3.08
C THR A 245 -15.26 -18.34 -2.35
N HIS A 246 -14.05 -18.02 -2.83
CA HIS A 246 -12.80 -18.45 -2.21
C HIS A 246 -12.23 -17.35 -1.30
N ARG A 247 -11.62 -17.78 -0.19
CA ARG A 247 -10.79 -16.96 0.68
C ARG A 247 -9.37 -17.01 0.18
N TYR A 248 -8.77 -15.84 0.00
CA TYR A 248 -7.35 -15.70 -0.30
C TYR A 248 -6.63 -15.17 0.93
N ARG A 249 -5.35 -15.49 1.05
CA ARG A 249 -4.53 -15.13 2.22
C ARG A 249 -3.20 -14.57 1.76
N VAL A 250 -2.83 -13.43 2.30
CA VAL A 250 -1.44 -12.95 2.30
C VAL A 250 -0.80 -13.33 3.64
N THR A 251 0.43 -13.87 3.59
CA THR A 251 1.22 -14.17 4.79
C THR A 251 2.64 -13.66 4.60
N VAL A 252 3.17 -12.96 5.60
CA VAL A 252 4.58 -12.61 5.67
C VAL A 252 5.24 -13.35 6.83
N TYR A 253 6.46 -13.82 6.60
CA TYR A 253 7.27 -14.53 7.57
C TYR A 253 8.56 -13.76 7.82
N TYR A 254 8.88 -13.57 9.10
CA TYR A 254 10.02 -12.80 9.56
C TYR A 254 10.92 -13.64 10.46
N ASP A 255 12.17 -13.18 10.59
CA ASP A 255 13.13 -13.69 11.56
C ASP A 255 14.05 -12.54 12.00
N ASN A 256 13.68 -11.89 13.10
CA ASN A 256 14.38 -10.75 13.67
C ASN A 256 15.54 -11.22 14.59
N PRO A 257 16.81 -11.07 14.19
CA PRO A 257 17.94 -11.61 14.94
C PRO A 257 18.43 -10.69 16.07
N THR A 258 17.84 -9.51 16.26
CA THR A 258 18.37 -8.47 17.15
C THR A 258 18.15 -8.76 18.63
N GLY A 259 17.25 -9.71 18.96
CA GLY A 259 16.85 -9.98 20.34
C GLY A 259 15.97 -8.88 20.95
N GLN A 260 15.58 -7.85 20.20
CA GLN A 260 14.74 -6.74 20.64
C GLN A 260 13.50 -6.59 19.76
N LEU A 261 12.46 -5.97 20.30
CA LEU A 261 11.31 -5.49 19.52
C LEU A 261 11.79 -4.36 18.61
N ILE A 262 11.41 -4.41 17.32
CA ILE A 262 11.66 -3.32 16.38
C ILE A 262 10.31 -2.64 16.10
N PRO A 263 10.07 -1.44 16.63
CA PRO A 263 8.86 -0.67 16.30
C PRO A 263 8.71 -0.48 14.80
N ASP A 264 7.51 -0.71 14.25
CA ASP A 264 7.22 -0.61 12.82
C ASP A 264 8.14 -1.43 11.88
N GLY A 265 8.87 -2.40 12.44
CA GLY A 265 9.88 -3.17 11.71
C GLY A 265 9.33 -4.18 10.71
N GLY A 266 8.04 -4.51 10.79
CA GLY A 266 7.37 -5.47 9.92
C GLY A 266 6.42 -4.80 8.91
N MET A 267 6.37 -5.31 7.69
CA MET A 267 5.37 -4.99 6.66
C MET A 267 5.21 -6.19 5.72
N GLY A 268 4.01 -6.45 5.22
CA GLY A 268 3.78 -7.55 4.28
C GLY A 268 2.65 -7.26 3.33
N VAL A 269 2.97 -6.83 2.11
CA VAL A 269 1.96 -6.46 1.11
C VAL A 269 2.19 -7.24 -0.17
N VAL A 270 1.14 -7.82 -0.72
CA VAL A 270 1.12 -8.27 -2.12
C VAL A 270 0.30 -7.31 -2.96
N GLY A 271 0.72 -7.10 -4.19
CA GLY A 271 -0.01 -6.29 -5.16
C GLY A 271 0.21 -6.81 -6.57
N GLY A 272 -0.69 -6.49 -7.47
CA GLY A 272 -0.61 -7.06 -8.81
C GLY A 272 -1.64 -6.52 -9.79
N LEU A 273 -1.75 -7.23 -10.91
CA LEU A 273 -2.71 -6.96 -11.98
C LEU A 273 -3.77 -8.04 -12.04
N PHE A 274 -5.02 -7.61 -12.02
CA PHE A 274 -6.20 -8.43 -12.06
C PHE A 274 -7.06 -8.08 -13.28
N ILE A 275 -7.44 -9.07 -14.08
CA ILE A 275 -8.36 -8.89 -15.20
C ILE A 275 -9.72 -9.39 -14.76
N PRO A 276 -10.73 -8.52 -14.58
CA PRO A 276 -12.09 -8.96 -14.26
C PRO A 276 -12.64 -9.88 -15.36
N ASP A 277 -13.42 -10.88 -14.97
CA ASP A 277 -14.12 -11.73 -15.94
C ASP A 277 -15.04 -10.88 -16.81
N ARG A 278 -15.21 -11.27 -18.09
CA ARG A 278 -16.02 -10.51 -19.05
C ARG A 278 -17.44 -10.30 -18.51
N GLY A 279 -17.87 -9.03 -18.45
CA GLY A 279 -19.20 -8.65 -17.96
C GLY A 279 -19.24 -8.34 -16.46
N SER A 280 -18.15 -8.58 -15.72
CA SER A 280 -18.04 -8.16 -14.32
C SER A 280 -17.87 -6.64 -14.25
N ALA A 281 -18.73 -5.98 -13.46
CA ALA A 281 -18.59 -4.58 -13.13
C ALA A 281 -17.73 -4.45 -11.86
N TRP A 282 -16.71 -3.60 -11.90
CA TRP A 282 -15.94 -3.29 -10.70
C TRP A 282 -16.82 -2.52 -9.71
N PRO A 283 -16.86 -2.91 -8.43
CA PRO A 283 -17.74 -2.26 -7.47
C PRO A 283 -17.27 -0.84 -7.16
N ALA A 284 -18.24 0.08 -7.13
CA ALA A 284 -18.05 1.38 -6.51
C ALA A 284 -17.79 1.21 -5.01
N THR A 285 -17.12 2.18 -4.43
CA THR A 285 -17.04 2.33 -2.98
C THR A 285 -18.42 2.61 -2.39
N ASP A 286 -18.69 2.13 -1.17
CA ASP A 286 -19.83 2.56 -0.36
C ASP A 286 -19.41 3.66 0.64
N PRO A 287 -19.81 4.93 0.44
CA PRO A 287 -19.47 6.03 1.35
C PRO A 287 -20.03 5.88 2.78
N ALA A 288 -21.04 5.02 2.97
CA ALA A 288 -21.61 4.73 4.27
C ALA A 288 -20.85 3.63 5.03
N ASP A 289 -19.97 2.88 4.36
CA ASP A 289 -19.19 1.82 5.01
C ASP A 289 -18.18 2.41 6.00
N SER A 290 -18.23 1.94 7.25
CA SER A 290 -17.35 2.42 8.32
C SER A 290 -15.86 2.16 8.07
N LEU A 291 -15.51 1.06 7.37
CA LEU A 291 -14.13 0.77 6.97
C LEU A 291 -13.66 1.75 5.90
N TYR A 292 -14.49 2.03 4.90
CA TYR A 292 -14.17 3.05 3.91
C TYR A 292 -13.96 4.43 4.55
N GLN A 293 -14.82 4.84 5.47
CA GLN A 293 -14.68 6.14 6.14
C GLN A 293 -13.38 6.23 6.96
N ARG A 294 -13.02 5.16 7.68
CA ARG A 294 -11.74 5.10 8.41
C ARG A 294 -10.55 5.10 7.46
N ASP A 295 -10.64 4.33 6.37
CA ASP A 295 -9.62 4.27 5.32
C ASP A 295 -9.38 5.65 4.68
N LEU A 296 -10.44 6.33 4.26
CA LEU A 296 -10.36 7.64 3.62
C LEU A 296 -9.79 8.69 4.58
N ARG A 297 -10.20 8.69 5.85
CA ARG A 297 -9.62 9.59 6.86
C ARG A 297 -8.14 9.34 7.05
N HIS A 298 -7.72 8.08 7.15
CA HIS A 298 -6.32 7.71 7.26
C HIS A 298 -5.53 8.13 6.00
N ALA A 299 -6.04 7.85 4.80
CA ALA A 299 -5.42 8.24 3.53
C ALA A 299 -5.30 9.77 3.36
N MET A 300 -6.27 10.52 3.87
CA MET A 300 -6.25 11.99 3.90
C MET A 300 -5.40 12.56 5.05
N ARG A 301 -4.85 11.71 5.93
CA ARG A 301 -4.16 12.10 7.17
C ARG A 301 -5.01 12.97 8.10
N ILE A 302 -6.33 12.77 8.06
CA ILE A 302 -7.28 13.44 8.92
C ILE A 302 -7.43 12.59 10.19
N GLY A 303 -6.88 13.07 11.30
CA GLY A 303 -7.04 12.45 12.63
C GLY A 303 -5.93 11.50 13.08
N GLY A 304 -4.67 11.65 12.64
CA GLY A 304 -3.51 10.97 13.25
C GLY A 304 -2.23 11.78 13.04
N SER A 305 -1.45 12.14 14.07
CA SER A 305 -0.70 11.21 14.95
C SER A 305 -0.91 11.36 16.48
N HIS A 306 -1.71 12.31 16.97
CA HIS A 306 -1.88 12.53 18.43
C HIS A 306 -3.20 12.03 19.04
N ASP A 307 -4.29 11.89 18.27
CA ASP A 307 -5.62 11.67 18.86
C ASP A 307 -5.96 10.21 19.21
N MET A 308 -5.20 9.23 18.69
CA MET A 308 -5.46 7.80 18.99
C MET A 308 -4.95 7.37 20.37
N MET A 309 -4.10 8.16 21.04
CA MET A 309 -3.69 7.90 22.43
C MET A 309 -4.70 8.38 23.49
N MET A 310 -5.67 9.23 23.12
CA MET A 310 -6.63 9.78 24.10
C MET A 310 -7.90 8.94 24.27
N MET A 311 -8.17 7.98 23.38
CA MET A 311 -9.35 7.10 23.48
C MET A 311 -9.09 5.81 24.29
N SER A 312 -7.84 5.51 24.62
CA SER A 312 -7.46 4.37 25.49
C SER A 312 -7.34 4.72 26.98
N GLY A 313 -7.62 5.98 27.36
CA GLY A 313 -7.45 6.49 28.73
C GLY A 313 -8.71 6.59 29.60
N HIS A 314 -9.90 6.23 29.10
CA HIS A 314 -11.07 6.12 29.96
C HIS A 314 -11.18 4.69 30.50
N GLU A 315 -10.57 4.48 31.66
CA GLU A 315 -10.80 3.32 32.52
C GLU A 315 -12.32 3.15 32.73
N MET A 316 -12.88 2.12 32.11
CA MET A 316 -14.15 1.54 32.58
C MET A 316 -13.85 0.85 33.91
N HIS A 317 -14.05 1.60 35.00
CA HIS A 317 -14.04 1.05 36.35
C HIS A 317 -15.24 0.11 36.50
N MET A 318 -15.00 -1.20 36.33
CA MET A 318 -15.95 -2.23 36.73
C MET A 318 -15.67 -2.64 38.18
N PRO A 319 -16.66 -2.63 39.07
CA PRO A 319 -16.48 -3.03 40.47
C PRO A 319 -16.30 -4.54 40.55
N GLY A 320 -15.16 -4.98 41.08
CA GLY A 320 -14.87 -6.38 41.35
C GLY A 320 -15.66 -6.91 42.54
N HIS A 321 -16.39 -8.00 42.34
CA HIS A 321 -16.90 -8.86 43.41
C HIS A 321 -15.88 -9.98 43.69
N GLU A 322 -15.50 -10.08 44.97
CA GLU A 322 -15.17 -11.28 45.76
C GLU A 322 -13.97 -12.17 45.34
N ALA A 323 -13.18 -12.78 46.23
CA ALA A 323 -13.15 -12.89 47.68
C ALA A 323 -11.71 -13.28 48.08
N GLY A 324 -11.30 -12.91 49.28
CA GLY A 324 -10.04 -13.36 49.88
C GLY A 324 -10.07 -13.10 51.37
N GLY A 325 -10.64 -14.06 52.11
CA GLY A 325 -10.77 -14.00 53.55
C GLY A 325 -9.44 -14.14 54.29
N GLY A 326 -9.45 -13.64 55.52
CA GLY A 326 -8.73 -14.27 56.62
C GLY A 326 -7.60 -13.46 57.24
N GLY A 327 -7.93 -12.81 58.37
CA GLY A 327 -7.07 -12.85 59.54
C GLY A 327 -6.50 -11.52 60.03
N GLY A 328 -6.99 -11.05 61.19
CA GLY A 328 -6.14 -10.30 62.11
C GLY A 328 -6.76 -9.11 62.84
N GLY A 329 -7.41 -9.39 63.98
CA GLY A 329 -7.21 -8.63 65.22
C GLY A 329 -8.01 -7.34 65.42
N GLY A 330 -8.94 -7.37 66.39
CA GLY A 330 -9.51 -6.13 66.93
C GLY A 330 -10.61 -6.30 67.99
N HIS A 331 -10.20 -6.33 69.26
CA HIS A 331 -10.84 -5.70 70.42
C HIS A 331 -12.18 -6.25 71.01
N HIS A 332 -12.07 -6.74 72.26
CA HIS A 332 -13.05 -6.59 73.36
C HIS A 332 -13.39 -5.09 73.62
N PRO A 333 -14.40 -4.70 74.45
CA PRO A 333 -15.28 -5.48 75.35
C PRO A 333 -16.79 -5.09 75.35
N ARG A 334 -17.53 -5.85 76.17
CA ARG A 334 -18.89 -5.67 76.75
C ARG A 334 -20.07 -6.19 75.94
#